data_AF-A0A9E0M5R9-F1
#
_entry.id   AF-A0A9E0M5R9-F1
#
_cell.length_a   1.000
_cell.length_b   1.000
_cell.length_c   1.000
_cell.angle_alpha   90.00
_cell.angle_beta   90.00
_cell.angle_gamma   90.00
#
_symmetry.space_group_name_H-M   'P 1'
#
loop_
_entity.id
_entity.type
_entity.pdbx_description
1 polymer ?
#
loop_
_entity_poly.entity_id
_entity_poly.type
_entity_poly.pdbx_seq_one_letter_code
_entity_poly.pdbx_strand_id
1 'polypeptide(L)'
;MKFTVPTTLQQEHEALHDELRRATQAGGEIGEAAKILAGLMHPHFVKEDQIALPPLGLLAALSRGEQSAQMAEVLTLTERLEADLPAMLEEHQAIVVALRRLRDAAERAGRKDIVVFAEQLVQHARTEEEVMYPAAILVGRHVRLLLAQRDEQRSAT
;
A
#
# COMPACT_ATOMS: atom_id res chain seq x y z
N MET A 1 0.32 -13.15 -16.44
CA MET A 1 1.54 -12.42 -16.01
C MET A 1 1.52 -12.29 -14.49
N LYS A 2 2.64 -12.47 -13.77
CA LYS A 2 2.65 -12.16 -12.33
C LYS A 2 2.87 -10.65 -12.16
N PHE A 3 1.87 -9.93 -11.66
CA PHE A 3 2.05 -8.55 -11.22
C PHE A 3 2.73 -8.59 -9.86
N THR A 4 3.88 -7.95 -9.76
CA THR A 4 4.68 -7.91 -8.54
C THR A 4 4.75 -6.49 -8.06
N VAL A 5 4.68 -6.31 -6.75
CA VAL A 5 4.97 -5.04 -6.08
C VAL A 5 6.33 -4.53 -6.58
N PRO A 6 6.45 -3.26 -7.00
CA PRO A 6 7.74 -2.66 -7.32
C PRO A 6 8.74 -2.87 -6.17
N THR A 7 9.97 -3.31 -6.49
CA THR A 7 10.96 -3.69 -5.47
C THR A 7 11.23 -2.59 -4.45
N THR A 8 11.17 -1.32 -4.87
CA THR A 8 11.33 -0.17 -3.97
C THR A 8 10.25 -0.10 -2.89
N LEU A 9 8.99 -0.39 -3.26
CA LEU A 9 7.87 -0.41 -2.30
C LEU A 9 7.93 -1.64 -1.41
N GLN A 10 8.34 -2.79 -1.95
CA GLN A 10 8.53 -4.00 -1.16
C GLN A 10 9.61 -3.80 -0.07
N GLN A 11 10.73 -3.16 -0.41
CA GLN A 11 11.79 -2.83 0.55
C GLN A 11 11.34 -1.84 1.62
N GLU A 12 10.51 -0.86 1.25
CA GLU A 12 9.89 0.07 2.19
C GLU A 12 8.98 -0.68 3.19
N HIS A 13 8.08 -1.54 2.71
CA HIS A 13 7.20 -2.35 3.57
C HIS A 13 7.97 -3.26 4.52
N GLU A 14 9.02 -3.94 4.03
CA GLU A 14 9.89 -4.77 4.86
C GLU A 14 10.59 -3.95 5.96
N ALA A 15 11.08 -2.75 5.63
CA ALA A 15 11.71 -1.86 6.60
C ALA A 15 10.72 -1.37 7.68
N LEU A 16 9.50 -0.98 7.29
CA LEU A 16 8.45 -0.56 8.22
C LEU A 16 8.02 -1.71 9.14
N HIS A 17 7.88 -2.92 8.61
CA HIS A 17 7.63 -4.13 9.38
C HIS A 17 8.72 -4.41 10.42
N ASP A 18 9.99 -4.28 10.01
CA ASP A 18 11.13 -4.49 10.88
C ASP A 18 11.20 -3.47 12.01
N GLU A 19 10.89 -2.21 11.72
CA GLU A 19 10.86 -1.15 12.71
C GLU A 19 9.70 -1.28 13.70
N LEU A 20 8.51 -1.63 13.20
CA LEU A 20 7.37 -1.97 14.05
C LEU A 20 7.70 -3.12 14.98
N ARG A 21 8.37 -4.17 14.47
CA ARG A 21 8.81 -5.31 15.29
C ARG A 21 9.76 -4.85 16.40
N ARG A 22 10.73 -3.99 16.11
CA ARG A 22 11.61 -3.42 17.14
C ARG A 22 10.82 -2.61 18.19
N ALA A 23 9.84 -1.81 17.76
CA ALA A 23 9.01 -1.02 18.68
C ALA A 23 8.21 -1.92 19.65
N THR A 24 7.71 -3.07 19.19
CA THR A 24 6.99 -4.04 20.06
C THR A 24 7.86 -4.63 21.18
N GLN A 25 9.18 -4.55 21.04
CA GLN A 25 10.15 -5.06 22.01
C GLN A 25 10.58 -4.02 23.05
N ALA A 26 10.17 -2.75 22.92
CA ALA A 26 10.61 -1.65 23.79
C ALA A 26 10.13 -1.75 25.25
N GLY A 27 9.20 -2.67 25.56
CA GLY A 27 8.59 -2.82 26.89
C GLY A 27 7.72 -1.62 27.28
N GLY A 28 7.03 -1.73 28.43
CA GLY A 28 6.19 -0.65 28.98
C GLY A 28 5.10 -0.16 28.02
N GLU A 29 4.69 1.10 28.17
CA GLU A 29 3.62 1.71 27.36
C GLU A 29 3.92 1.71 25.85
N ILE A 30 5.19 1.87 25.47
CA ILE A 30 5.61 1.83 24.06
C ILE A 30 5.35 0.44 23.47
N GLY A 31 5.84 -0.60 24.15
CA GLY A 31 5.68 -1.98 23.67
C GLY A 31 4.22 -2.37 23.52
N GLU A 32 3.36 -1.99 24.47
CA GLU A 32 1.92 -2.25 24.41
C GLU A 32 1.24 -1.47 23.27
N ALA A 33 1.56 -0.17 23.10
CA ALA A 33 1.04 0.62 21.98
C ALA A 33 1.48 0.06 20.62
N ALA A 34 2.74 -0.37 20.50
CA ALA A 34 3.28 -0.95 19.28
C ALA A 34 2.65 -2.31 18.95
N LYS A 35 2.32 -3.15 19.94
CA LYS A 35 1.60 -4.43 19.71
C LYS A 35 0.18 -4.20 19.20
N ILE A 36 -0.52 -3.20 19.74
CA ILE A 36 -1.84 -2.80 19.25
C ILE A 36 -1.73 -2.35 17.79
N LEU A 37 -0.76 -1.50 17.48
CA LEU A 37 -0.49 -1.06 16.10
C LEU A 37 -0.18 -2.24 15.19
N ALA A 38 0.68 -3.18 15.60
CA ALA A 38 1.02 -4.37 14.82
C ALA A 38 -0.18 -5.25 14.50
N GLY A 39 -1.13 -5.37 15.44
CA GLY A 39 -2.38 -6.10 15.22
C GLY A 39 -3.29 -5.48 14.14
N LEU A 40 -3.22 -4.16 13.96
CA LEU A 40 -3.94 -3.44 12.90
C LEU A 40 -3.18 -3.45 11.58
N MET A 41 -1.87 -3.21 11.62
CA MET A 41 -1.00 -3.09 10.44
C MET A 41 -0.83 -4.40 9.69
N HIS A 42 -0.65 -5.53 10.38
CA HIS A 42 -0.36 -6.79 9.70
C HIS A 42 -1.45 -7.23 8.70
N PRO A 43 -2.75 -7.31 9.08
CA PRO A 43 -3.79 -7.65 8.12
C PRO A 43 -3.94 -6.58 7.02
N HIS A 44 -3.63 -5.31 7.31
CA HIS A 44 -3.68 -4.23 6.32
C HIS A 44 -2.59 -4.41 5.25
N PHE A 45 -1.32 -4.54 5.64
CA PHE A 45 -0.20 -4.80 4.74
C PHE A 45 -0.39 -6.05 3.88
N VAL A 46 -0.95 -7.13 4.44
CA VAL A 46 -1.28 -8.34 3.66
C VAL A 46 -2.26 -8.03 2.52
N LYS A 47 -3.26 -7.17 2.74
CA LYS A 47 -4.18 -6.75 1.67
C LYS A 47 -3.42 -5.95 0.63
N GLU A 48 -2.61 -4.98 1.04
CA GLU A 48 -1.88 -4.12 0.11
C GLU A 48 -0.94 -4.90 -0.80
N ASP A 49 -0.17 -5.83 -0.23
CA ASP A 49 0.74 -6.70 -0.96
C ASP A 49 0.01 -7.63 -1.94
N GLN A 50 -1.24 -7.99 -1.66
CA GLN A 50 -2.05 -8.88 -2.49
C GLN A 50 -2.83 -8.15 -3.58
N ILE A 51 -3.34 -6.96 -3.30
CA ILE A 51 -4.31 -6.28 -4.17
C ILE A 51 -3.90 -4.85 -4.57
N ALA A 52 -3.33 -4.05 -3.67
CA ALA A 52 -3.19 -2.62 -3.88
C ALA A 52 -1.90 -2.25 -4.64
N LEU A 53 -0.78 -2.84 -4.24
CA LEU A 53 0.54 -2.50 -4.76
C LEU A 53 0.95 -3.28 -6.01
N PRO A 54 0.55 -4.55 -6.23
CA PRO A 54 0.96 -5.28 -7.43
C PRO A 54 0.63 -4.59 -8.76
N PRO A 55 -0.53 -3.92 -8.94
CA PRO A 55 -0.82 -3.17 -10.17
C PRO A 55 0.22 -2.10 -10.52
N LEU A 56 0.89 -1.50 -9.53
CA LEU A 56 1.92 -0.48 -9.75
C LEU A 56 3.13 -1.02 -10.50
N GLY A 57 3.35 -2.34 -10.51
CA GLY A 57 4.38 -3.00 -11.32
C GLY A 57 4.22 -2.78 -12.83
N LEU A 58 3.05 -2.36 -13.30
CA LEU A 58 2.81 -2.06 -14.71
C LEU A 58 3.15 -0.62 -15.12
N LEU A 59 3.34 0.31 -14.18
CA LEU A 59 3.47 1.74 -14.48
C LEU A 59 4.56 2.03 -15.53
N ALA A 60 5.73 1.42 -15.39
CA ALA A 60 6.85 1.66 -16.30
C ALA A 60 6.62 1.09 -17.70
N ALA A 61 5.96 -0.07 -17.82
CA ALA A 61 5.63 -0.66 -19.12
C ALA A 61 4.56 0.18 -19.83
N LEU A 62 3.50 0.54 -19.11
CA LEU A 62 2.40 1.37 -19.62
C LEU A 62 2.91 2.76 -20.04
N SER A 63 3.82 3.37 -19.28
CA SER A 63 4.40 4.68 -19.65
C SER A 63 5.24 4.63 -20.93
N ARG A 64 5.69 3.45 -21.35
CA ARG A 64 6.41 3.23 -22.63
C ARG A 64 5.47 2.82 -23.77
N GLY A 65 4.17 2.73 -23.51
CA GLY A 65 3.18 2.27 -24.48
C GLY A 65 3.23 0.77 -24.75
N GLU A 66 3.87 -0.02 -23.87
CA GLU A 66 3.89 -1.47 -24.01
C GLU A 66 2.49 -2.05 -23.76
N GLN A 67 2.11 -3.03 -24.57
CA GLN A 67 0.78 -3.65 -24.51
C GLN A 67 0.87 -5.17 -24.63
N SER A 68 0.10 -5.86 -23.80
CA SER A 68 -0.05 -7.31 -23.86
C SER A 68 -1.46 -7.72 -23.48
N ALA A 69 -1.99 -8.77 -24.11
CA ALA A 69 -3.29 -9.34 -23.72
C ALA A 69 -3.31 -9.79 -22.25
N GLN A 70 -2.16 -10.22 -21.72
CA GLN A 70 -2.04 -10.67 -20.33
C GLN A 70 -2.21 -9.53 -19.31
N MET A 71 -2.11 -8.26 -19.73
CA MET A 71 -2.36 -7.13 -18.85
C MET A 71 -3.82 -7.11 -18.34
N ALA A 72 -4.76 -7.76 -19.05
CA ALA A 72 -6.14 -7.89 -18.60
C ALA A 72 -6.28 -8.54 -17.21
N GLU A 73 -5.33 -9.39 -16.82
CA GLU A 73 -5.32 -10.05 -15.50
C GLU A 73 -5.20 -9.01 -14.35
N VAL A 74 -4.64 -7.82 -14.59
CA VAL A 74 -4.51 -6.77 -13.55
C VAL A 74 -5.87 -6.19 -13.16
N LEU A 75 -6.86 -6.29 -14.05
CA LEU A 75 -8.19 -5.71 -13.83
C LEU A 75 -8.87 -6.31 -12.60
N THR A 76 -8.69 -7.61 -12.36
CA THR A 76 -9.22 -8.28 -11.16
C THR A 76 -8.66 -7.66 -9.88
N LEU A 77 -7.37 -7.32 -9.86
CA LEU A 77 -6.74 -6.68 -8.69
C LEU A 77 -7.25 -5.26 -8.50
N THR A 78 -7.31 -4.47 -9.57
CA THR A 78 -7.72 -3.06 -9.49
C THR A 78 -9.21 -2.90 -9.21
N GLU A 79 -10.06 -3.78 -9.71
CA GLU A 79 -11.49 -3.79 -9.39
C GLU A 79 -11.72 -4.19 -7.93
N ARG A 80 -10.93 -5.14 -7.42
CA ARG A 80 -10.95 -5.50 -6.01
C ARG A 80 -10.47 -4.34 -5.13
N LEU A 81 -9.40 -3.66 -5.52
CA LEU A 81 -8.92 -2.45 -4.85
C LEU A 81 -10.00 -1.37 -4.83
N GLU A 82 -10.64 -1.04 -5.96
CA GLU A 82 -11.71 -0.04 -6.01
C GLU A 82 -12.88 -0.41 -5.07
N ALA A 83 -13.23 -1.70 -4.97
CA ALA A 83 -14.30 -2.17 -4.09
C ALA A 83 -13.92 -2.14 -2.60
N ASP A 84 -12.68 -2.49 -2.26
CA ASP A 84 -12.19 -2.55 -0.88
C ASP A 84 -11.66 -1.20 -0.36
N LEU A 85 -11.43 -0.22 -1.24
CA LEU A 85 -10.81 1.07 -0.91
C LEU A 85 -11.51 1.79 0.26
N PRO A 86 -12.85 1.91 0.34
CA PRO A 86 -13.48 2.56 1.50
C PRO A 86 -13.10 1.92 2.83
N ALA A 87 -13.05 0.59 2.90
CA ALA A 87 -12.65 -0.14 4.10
C ALA A 87 -11.15 0.03 4.41
N MET A 88 -10.29 0.03 3.38
CA MET A 88 -8.85 0.31 3.56
C MET A 88 -8.61 1.71 4.13
N LEU A 89 -9.37 2.72 3.71
CA LEU A 89 -9.30 4.08 4.26
C LEU A 89 -9.78 4.14 5.72
N GLU A 90 -10.80 3.36 6.10
CA GLU A 90 -11.21 3.23 7.50
C GLU A 90 -10.12 2.55 8.36
N GLU A 91 -9.43 1.56 7.80
CA GLU A 91 -8.28 0.91 8.44
C GLU A 91 -7.14 1.91 8.67
N HIS A 92 -6.81 2.74 7.67
CA HIS A 92 -5.84 3.83 7.83
C HIS A 92 -6.21 4.79 8.96
N GLN A 93 -7.48 5.16 9.09
CA GLN A 93 -7.91 6.01 10.21
C GLN A 93 -7.64 5.36 11.57
N ALA A 94 -7.94 4.06 11.70
CA ALA A 94 -7.66 3.32 12.93
C ALA A 94 -6.15 3.19 13.20
N ILE A 95 -5.36 2.94 12.16
CA ILE A 95 -3.89 2.87 12.19
C ILE A 95 -3.30 4.21 12.65
N VAL A 96 -3.74 5.34 12.06
CA VAL A 96 -3.28 6.69 12.42
C VAL A 96 -3.61 7.01 13.89
N VAL A 97 -4.78 6.60 14.39
CA VAL A 97 -5.11 6.73 15.81
C VAL A 97 -4.16 5.92 16.69
N ALA A 98 -3.84 4.68 16.31
CA ALA A 98 -2.89 3.85 17.04
C ALA A 98 -1.46 4.43 17.00
N LEU A 99 -1.04 4.98 15.85
CA LEU A 99 0.24 5.65 15.66
C LEU A 99 0.40 6.87 16.56
N ARG A 100 -0.66 7.68 16.72
CA ARG A 100 -0.64 8.80 17.67
C ARG A 100 -0.40 8.31 19.10
N ARG A 101 -1.05 7.23 19.52
CA ARG A 101 -0.84 6.65 20.86
C ARG A 101 0.58 6.14 21.05
N LEU A 102 1.15 5.48 20.04
CA LEU A 102 2.55 5.04 20.05
C LEU A 102 3.51 6.23 20.17
N ARG A 103 3.29 7.28 19.35
CA ARG A 103 4.08 8.51 19.38
C ARG A 103 4.04 9.17 20.75
N ASP A 104 2.85 9.36 21.32
CA ASP A 104 2.69 10.01 22.62
C ASP A 104 3.37 9.20 23.75
N ALA A 105 3.33 7.86 23.70
CA ALA A 105 4.07 7.01 24.63
C ALA A 105 5.59 7.13 24.46
N ALA A 106 6.05 7.20 23.21
CA ALA A 106 7.46 7.39 22.88
C ALA A 106 7.99 8.77 23.32
N GLU A 107 7.19 9.83 23.16
CA GLU A 107 7.50 11.18 23.63
C GLU A 107 7.68 11.22 25.15
N ARG A 108 6.73 10.64 25.91
CA ARG A 108 6.82 10.56 27.38
C ARG A 108 8.07 9.82 27.86
N ALA A 109 8.48 8.80 27.12
CA ALA A 109 9.66 7.98 27.44
C ALA A 109 10.97 8.54 26.83
N GLY A 110 10.94 9.67 26.11
CA GLY A 110 12.12 10.26 25.46
C GLY A 110 12.69 9.43 24.30
N ARG A 111 11.93 8.49 23.73
CA ARG A 111 12.35 7.60 22.63
C ARG A 111 12.13 8.24 21.27
N LYS A 112 13.01 9.19 20.93
CA LYS A 112 12.94 9.98 19.68
C LYS A 112 12.95 9.12 18.42
N ASP A 113 13.64 7.99 18.43
CA ASP A 113 13.66 7.03 17.32
C ASP A 113 12.25 6.52 16.99
N ILE A 114 11.46 6.19 18.01
CA ILE A 114 10.09 5.67 17.83
C ILE A 114 9.10 6.79 17.48
N VAL A 115 9.35 8.02 17.94
CA VAL A 115 8.58 9.20 17.49
C VAL A 115 8.73 9.40 15.99
N VAL A 116 9.97 9.39 15.48
CA VAL A 116 10.27 9.54 14.05
C VAL A 116 9.64 8.40 13.25
N PHE A 117 9.77 7.15 13.71
CA PHE A 117 9.11 6.01 13.08
C PHE A 117 7.59 6.20 12.96
N ALA A 118 6.92 6.64 14.03
CA ALA A 118 5.48 6.83 14.01
C ALA A 118 5.06 7.93 13.01
N GLU A 119 5.83 9.00 12.89
CA GLU A 119 5.61 10.07 11.92
C GLU A 119 5.85 9.59 10.48
N GLN A 120 6.89 8.79 10.25
CA GLN A 120 7.16 8.18 8.96
C GLN A 120 6.04 7.24 8.53
N LEU A 121 5.50 6.42 9.43
CA LEU A 121 4.40 5.52 9.08
C LEU A 121 3.09 6.27 8.80
N VAL A 122 2.85 7.43 9.44
CA VAL A 122 1.74 8.32 9.05
C VAL A 122 1.96 8.90 7.65
N GLN A 123 3.19 9.29 7.32
CA GLN A 123 3.51 9.80 5.98
C GLN A 123 3.38 8.72 4.89
N HIS A 124 3.74 7.49 5.22
CA HIS A 124 3.56 6.33 4.35
C HIS A 124 2.07 6.12 4.01
N ALA A 125 1.20 6.03 5.03
CA ALA A 125 -0.24 5.90 4.83
C ALA A 125 -0.83 7.02 3.94
N ARG A 126 -0.35 8.26 4.10
CA ARG A 126 -0.76 9.37 3.21
C ARG A 126 -0.28 9.19 1.78
N THR A 127 0.95 8.70 1.60
CA THR A 127 1.51 8.46 0.27
C THR A 127 0.70 7.38 -0.46
N GLU A 128 0.21 6.38 0.27
CA GLU A 128 -0.68 5.37 -0.28
C GLU A 128 -2.01 5.96 -0.72
N GLU A 129 -2.68 6.72 0.14
CA GLU A 129 -3.96 7.37 -0.17
C GLU A 129 -3.88 8.37 -1.31
N GLU A 130 -2.85 9.22 -1.31
CA GLU A 130 -2.72 10.34 -2.23
C GLU A 130 -2.09 9.94 -3.57
N VAL A 131 -1.27 8.89 -3.59
CA VAL A 131 -0.46 8.51 -4.75
C VAL A 131 -0.65 7.05 -5.14
N MET A 132 -0.37 6.11 -4.25
CA MET A 132 -0.24 4.71 -4.64
C MET A 132 -1.58 4.08 -5.04
N TYR A 133 -2.63 4.18 -4.22
CA TYR A 133 -3.94 3.61 -4.55
C TYR A 133 -4.57 4.29 -5.78
N PRO A 134 -4.58 5.63 -5.91
CA PRO A 134 -5.05 6.27 -7.13
C PRO A 134 -4.27 5.82 -8.37
N ALA A 135 -2.95 5.69 -8.29
CA ALA A 135 -2.13 5.22 -9.41
C ALA A 135 -2.47 3.77 -9.79
N ALA A 136 -2.66 2.88 -8.82
CA ALA A 136 -3.06 1.49 -9.07
C ALA A 136 -4.43 1.41 -9.75
N ILE A 137 -5.39 2.22 -9.32
CA ILE A 137 -6.71 2.34 -9.96
C ILE A 137 -6.58 2.85 -11.40
N LEU A 138 -5.76 3.88 -11.62
CA LEU A 138 -5.52 4.42 -12.95
C LEU A 138 -4.85 3.42 -13.89
N VAL A 139 -3.96 2.55 -13.38
CA VAL A 139 -3.40 1.43 -14.15
C VAL A 139 -4.52 0.55 -14.70
N GLY A 140 -5.46 0.12 -13.86
CA GLY A 140 -6.58 -0.72 -14.29
C GLY A 140 -7.47 -0.04 -15.33
N ARG A 141 -7.81 1.24 -15.09
CA ARG A 141 -8.59 2.03 -16.05
C ARG A 141 -7.88 2.21 -17.39
N HIS A 142 -6.57 2.46 -17.37
CA HIS A 142 -5.78 2.63 -18.57
C HIS A 142 -5.68 1.32 -19.36
N VAL A 143 -5.42 0.19 -18.69
CA VAL A 143 -5.41 -1.14 -19.33
C VAL A 143 -6.75 -1.45 -20.00
N ARG A 144 -7.88 -1.14 -19.34
CA ARG A 144 -9.22 -1.33 -19.94
C ARG A 144 -9.39 -0.54 -21.24
N LEU A 145 -8.93 0.70 -21.28
CA LEU A 145 -8.96 1.53 -22.49
C LEU A 145 -8.08 0.97 -23.61
N LEU A 146 -6.86 0.54 -23.28
CA LEU A 146 -5.93 -0.05 -24.25
C LEU A 146 -6.49 -1.33 -24.89
N LEU A 147 -7.12 -2.19 -24.10
CA LEU A 147 -7.72 -3.43 -24.59
C LEU A 147 -8.90 -3.15 -25.52
N ALA A 148 -9.78 -2.21 -25.16
CA ALA A 148 -10.90 -1.82 -26.01
C ALA A 148 -10.44 -1.27 -27.36
N GLN A 149 -9.45 -0.37 -27.37
CA GLN A 149 -8.88 0.18 -28.60
C GLN A 149 -8.27 -0.89 -29.51
N ARG A 150 -7.60 -1.88 -28.92
CA ARG A 150 -7.01 -2.99 -29.68
C ARG A 150 -8.07 -3.88 -30.33
N ASP A 151 -9.17 -4.13 -29.64
CA ASP A 151 -10.25 -4.98 -30.15
C ASP A 151 -11.05 -4.27 -31.26
N GLU A 152 -11.22 -2.95 -31.16
CA GLU A 152 -11.75 -2.10 -32.24
C GLU A 152 -10.84 -2.15 -33.49
N GLN A 153 -9.52 -1.99 -33.30
CA GLN A 153 -8.56 -2.07 -34.41
C GLN A 153 -8.56 -3.43 -35.12
N ARG A 154 -8.71 -4.53 -34.37
CA ARG A 154 -8.81 -5.88 -34.94
C ARG A 154 -10.11 -6.13 -35.71
N SER A 155 -11.19 -5.47 -35.33
CA SER A 155 -12.50 -5.62 -35.98
C SER A 155 -12.60 -4.83 -37.29
N ALA A 156 -11.66 -3.89 -37.52
CA ALA A 156 -11.61 -3.03 -38.70
C ALA A 156 -10.66 -3.52 -39.82
N THR A 157 -9.92 -4.61 -39.59
CA THR A 157 -8.98 -5.24 -40.54
C THR A 157 -9.47 -6.60 -40.99
#